data_AF-A0A0X3NU45-F1
#
_entry.id   AF-A0A0X3NU45-F1
#
_cell.length_a   1.000
_cell.length_b   1.000
_cell.length_c   1.000
_cell.angle_alpha   90.00
_cell.angle_beta   90.00
_cell.angle_gamma   90.00
#
_symmetry.space_group_name_H-M   'P 1'
#
loop_
_entity.id
_entity.type
_entity.pdbx_description
1 polymer ?
#
loop_
_entity_poly.entity_id
_entity_poly.type
_entity_poly.pdbx_seq_one_letter_code
_entity_poly.pdbx_strand_id
1 'polypeptide(L)'
;NHSVGGISSRGGNLNCPFFFSSMSKNYCAEQYEDAFHARTLQFFGPTKDLPDHANHRTAPSRFIANDRGHLNERQDRHPGRNPFGNFVGNWDTPCHHPGNHVDNVINRSKPGIQYLQKQRELYNAAISANEAKNDRLTAEALKKEAAIH
;
A
#
# COMPACT_ATOMS: atom_id res chain seq x y z
N ASN A 1 35.46 -8.76 43.27
CA ASN A 1 34.05 -8.48 43.55
C ASN A 1 33.65 -7.14 42.98
N HIS A 2 33.25 -7.07 41.71
CA HIS A 2 32.43 -5.98 41.20
C HIS A 2 31.39 -6.54 40.24
N SER A 3 30.15 -6.52 40.72
CA SER A 3 28.91 -6.74 39.97
C SER A 3 28.64 -5.51 39.12
N VAL A 4 28.31 -5.71 37.84
CA VAL A 4 27.76 -4.66 36.98
C VAL A 4 26.42 -5.15 36.47
N GLY A 5 25.35 -4.53 36.96
CA GLY A 5 23.97 -4.86 36.64
C GLY A 5 23.63 -4.57 35.18
N GLY A 6 23.02 -5.57 34.53
CA GLY A 6 22.46 -5.43 33.19
C GLY A 6 21.16 -4.64 33.23
N ILE A 7 21.14 -3.50 32.54
CA ILE A 7 19.95 -2.68 32.34
C ILE A 7 19.06 -3.40 31.33
N SER A 8 17.90 -3.87 31.81
CA SER A 8 16.79 -4.36 30.99
C SER A 8 16.09 -3.19 30.31
N SER A 9 16.43 -2.92 29.04
CA SER A 9 15.64 -2.04 28.17
C SER A 9 14.47 -2.84 27.57
N ARG A 10 13.31 -2.73 28.21
CA ARG A 10 12.01 -3.08 27.59
C ARG A 10 11.80 -2.16 26.39
N GLY A 11 12.10 -2.66 25.18
CA GLY A 11 11.77 -2.00 23.92
C GLY A 11 10.26 -2.02 23.71
N GLY A 12 9.65 -0.84 23.78
CA GLY A 12 8.22 -0.62 23.58
C GLY A 12 7.75 -1.11 22.21
N ASN A 13 6.62 -1.78 22.24
CA ASN A 13 5.89 -2.31 21.09
C ASN A 13 5.23 -1.14 20.34
N LEU A 14 5.91 -0.58 19.33
CA LEU A 14 5.30 0.35 18.38
C LEU A 14 4.76 -0.45 17.19
N ASN A 15 3.52 -0.88 17.37
CA ASN A 15 2.68 -1.47 16.33
C ASN A 15 2.33 -0.38 15.30
N CYS A 16 3.18 -0.21 14.29
CA CYS A 16 2.82 0.48 13.06
C CYS A 16 2.65 -0.59 11.97
N PRO A 17 1.43 -0.89 11.48
CA PRO A 17 1.26 -1.81 10.38
C PRO A 17 1.58 -1.07 9.08
N PHE A 18 2.84 -0.66 8.90
CA PHE A 18 3.34 -0.37 7.56
C PHE A 18 3.47 -1.72 6.84
N PHE A 19 2.35 -2.19 6.28
CA PHE A 19 2.31 -3.31 5.36
C PHE A 19 3.10 -2.90 4.10
N PHE A 20 4.42 -2.93 4.13
CA PHE A 20 5.20 -3.08 2.91
C PHE A 20 4.80 -4.44 2.34
N SER A 21 3.93 -4.46 1.33
CA SER A 21 3.65 -5.70 0.60
C SER A 21 4.90 -5.93 -0.21
N SER A 22 5.78 -6.76 0.33
CA SER A 22 6.77 -7.50 -0.43
C SER A 22 6.07 -8.09 -1.66
N MET A 23 6.69 -8.00 -2.84
CA MET A 23 6.13 -8.55 -4.09
C MET A 23 5.92 -10.07 -4.01
N SER A 24 6.56 -10.74 -3.05
CA SER A 24 6.37 -12.14 -2.70
C SER A 24 6.21 -12.31 -1.18
N LYS A 25 5.52 -13.37 -0.77
CA LYS A 25 5.39 -13.79 0.64
C LYS A 25 5.81 -15.25 0.75
N ASN A 26 6.52 -15.58 1.83
CA ASN A 26 6.73 -16.97 2.23
C ASN A 26 5.66 -17.32 3.26
N TYR A 27 5.11 -18.53 3.15
CA TYR A 27 4.14 -19.08 4.10
C TYR A 27 4.80 -20.18 4.90
N CYS A 28 4.44 -20.29 6.17
CA CYS A 28 4.90 -21.35 7.06
C CYS A 28 4.38 -22.72 6.60
N ALA A 29 5.30 -23.66 6.41
CA ALA A 29 5.08 -25.07 6.12
C ALA A 29 5.06 -25.94 7.39
N GLU A 30 5.10 -25.31 8.58
CA GLU A 30 5.10 -25.88 9.94
C GLU A 30 6.26 -26.85 10.20
N GLN A 31 6.27 -28.01 9.56
CA GLN A 31 7.21 -29.12 9.81
C GLN A 31 8.62 -28.87 9.27
N TYR A 32 8.76 -28.03 8.25
CA TYR A 32 10.02 -27.86 7.50
C TYR A 32 10.66 -26.47 7.63
N GLU A 33 10.11 -25.59 8.47
CA GLU A 33 10.59 -24.21 8.56
C GLU A 33 12.06 -24.11 8.96
N ASP A 34 12.54 -24.99 9.85
CA ASP A 34 13.92 -24.97 10.35
C ASP A 34 14.98 -25.09 9.24
N ALA A 35 14.68 -25.86 8.19
CA ALA A 35 15.56 -26.00 7.03
C ALA A 35 15.65 -24.72 6.18
N PHE A 36 14.60 -23.90 6.19
CA PHE A 36 14.51 -22.65 5.42
C PHE A 36 14.86 -21.40 6.25
N HIS A 37 15.26 -21.58 7.50
CA HIS A 37 15.78 -20.48 8.29
C HIS A 37 17.03 -19.89 7.63
N ALA A 38 17.11 -18.57 7.59
CA ALA A 38 18.21 -17.86 6.97
C ALA A 38 19.58 -18.29 7.51
N ARG A 39 19.66 -18.61 8.81
CA ARG A 39 20.88 -19.11 9.45
C ARG A 39 21.29 -20.48 8.90
N THR A 40 20.34 -21.38 8.68
CA THR A 40 20.56 -22.71 8.08
C THR A 40 20.99 -22.58 6.61
N LEU A 41 20.44 -21.59 5.91
CA LEU A 41 20.83 -21.22 4.54
C LEU A 41 22.12 -20.38 4.46
N GLN A 42 22.85 -20.22 5.58
CA GLN A 42 24.10 -19.45 5.66
C GLN A 42 23.96 -17.97 5.25
N PHE A 43 22.78 -17.41 5.38
CA PHE A 43 22.53 -15.97 5.23
C PHE A 43 22.71 -15.27 6.58
N PHE A 44 23.69 -14.37 6.64
CA PHE A 44 24.07 -13.65 7.88
C PHE A 44 23.61 -12.17 7.90
N GLY A 45 22.78 -11.77 6.94
CA GLY A 45 22.20 -10.42 6.89
C GLY A 45 20.92 -10.29 7.71
N PRO A 46 20.36 -9.07 7.83
CA PRO A 46 19.05 -8.85 8.44
C PRO A 46 17.97 -9.54 7.61
N THR A 47 17.11 -10.31 8.27
CA THR A 47 16.00 -11.06 7.66
C THR A 47 14.67 -10.38 7.97
N LYS A 48 13.68 -10.62 7.11
CA LYS A 48 12.30 -10.22 7.40
C LYS A 48 11.68 -11.25 8.32
N ASP A 49 10.96 -10.79 9.33
CA ASP A 49 10.14 -11.66 10.17
C ASP A 49 9.00 -12.23 9.32
N LEU A 50 8.92 -13.55 9.28
CA LEU A 50 7.84 -14.26 8.60
C LEU A 50 6.73 -14.57 9.60
N PRO A 51 5.45 -14.50 9.19
CA PRO A 51 4.35 -14.91 10.04
C PRO A 51 4.38 -16.44 10.24
N ASP A 52 4.24 -16.87 11.50
CA ASP A 52 4.19 -18.30 11.87
C ASP A 52 2.98 -19.03 11.26
N HIS A 53 1.87 -18.34 11.01
CA HIS A 53 0.68 -18.93 10.42
C HIS A 53 -0.04 -17.96 9.47
N ALA A 54 -0.61 -18.51 8.40
CA ALA A 54 -1.41 -17.74 7.45
C ALA A 54 -2.79 -17.42 8.05
N ASN A 55 -3.23 -16.16 7.96
CA ASN A 55 -4.57 -15.81 8.41
C ASN A 55 -5.64 -16.45 7.52
N HIS A 56 -6.67 -17.02 8.16
CA HIS A 56 -7.83 -17.56 7.45
C HIS A 56 -8.58 -16.47 6.68
N ARG A 57 -8.95 -16.78 5.43
CA ARG A 57 -9.69 -15.86 4.57
C ARG A 57 -11.19 -15.96 4.84
N THR A 58 -11.80 -14.86 5.29
CA THR A 58 -13.25 -14.81 5.57
C THR A 58 -14.09 -14.39 4.37
N ALA A 59 -13.50 -13.67 3.41
CA ALA A 59 -14.23 -13.05 2.29
C ALA A 59 -13.96 -13.74 0.93
N PRO A 60 -14.92 -13.68 -0.01
CA PRO A 60 -14.71 -14.12 -1.39
C PRO A 60 -13.73 -13.19 -2.14
N SER A 61 -13.09 -13.73 -3.18
CA SER A 61 -12.15 -12.99 -4.03
C SER A 61 -12.88 -12.17 -5.09
N ARG A 62 -12.45 -10.92 -5.32
CA ARG A 62 -12.96 -10.03 -6.36
C ARG A 62 -11.86 -9.71 -7.37
N PHE A 63 -12.24 -9.54 -8.64
CA PHE A 63 -11.32 -9.06 -9.67
C PHE A 63 -10.94 -7.60 -9.44
N ILE A 64 -9.64 -7.34 -9.29
CA ILE A 64 -9.08 -6.01 -9.07
C ILE A 64 -8.45 -5.40 -10.33
N ALA A 65 -8.27 -6.20 -11.38
CA ALA A 65 -7.65 -5.82 -12.65
C ALA A 65 -8.54 -6.21 -13.84
N ASN A 66 -8.28 -5.59 -14.99
CA ASN A 66 -8.90 -5.90 -16.27
C ASN A 66 -8.18 -7.04 -17.01
N ASP A 67 -8.74 -7.49 -18.13
CA ASP A 67 -8.22 -8.60 -18.94
C ASP A 67 -6.83 -8.33 -19.55
N ARG A 68 -6.38 -7.07 -19.52
CA ARG A 68 -5.04 -6.64 -19.97
C ARG A 68 -4.02 -6.57 -18.83
N GLY A 69 -4.44 -6.87 -17.59
CA GLY A 69 -3.59 -6.78 -16.39
C GLY A 69 -3.47 -5.38 -15.78
N HIS A 70 -4.26 -4.40 -16.22
CA HIS A 70 -4.31 -3.07 -15.61
C HIS A 70 -5.29 -3.04 -14.44
N LEU A 71 -4.92 -2.34 -13.36
CA LEU A 71 -5.77 -2.16 -12.20
C LEU A 71 -7.04 -1.37 -12.54
N ASN A 72 -8.19 -1.79 -12.01
CA ASN A 72 -9.46 -1.10 -12.19
C ASN A 72 -9.39 0.35 -11.66
N GLU A 73 -10.06 1.28 -12.34
CA GLU A 73 -10.00 2.73 -12.02
C GLU A 73 -10.43 3.05 -10.58
N ARG A 74 -11.37 2.28 -10.04
CA ARG A 74 -11.92 2.44 -8.68
C ARG A 74 -11.13 1.71 -7.60
N GLN A 75 -10.03 1.04 -7.95
CA GLN A 75 -9.21 0.36 -6.96
C GLN A 75 -8.17 1.32 -6.41
N ASP A 76 -8.13 1.46 -5.09
CA ASP A 76 -7.17 2.31 -4.40
C ASP A 76 -5.74 1.93 -4.78
N ARG A 77 -5.02 2.91 -5.32
CA ARG A 77 -3.58 2.82 -5.56
C ARG A 77 -2.92 3.46 -4.36
N HIS A 78 -2.26 2.68 -3.51
CA HIS A 78 -1.38 3.28 -2.50
C HIS A 78 -0.22 3.98 -3.24
N PRO A 79 -0.08 5.31 -3.13
CA PRO A 79 1.06 6.01 -3.72
C PRO A 79 2.35 5.44 -3.09
N GLY A 80 3.32 5.08 -3.94
CA GLY A 80 4.60 4.49 -3.50
C GLY A 80 4.67 2.95 -3.51
N ARG A 81 3.59 2.21 -3.82
CA ARG A 81 3.67 0.77 -4.14
C ARG A 81 3.97 0.55 -5.63
N ASN A 82 5.01 1.22 -6.12
CA ASN A 82 5.54 0.96 -7.45
C ASN A 82 6.21 -0.43 -7.46
N PRO A 83 5.97 -1.31 -8.45
CA PRO A 83 6.75 -2.56 -8.60
C PRO A 83 8.26 -2.33 -8.65
N PHE A 84 8.72 -1.13 -9.03
CA PHE A 84 10.14 -0.77 -9.04
C PHE A 84 10.68 -0.24 -7.69
N GLY A 85 9.85 -0.23 -6.65
CA GLY A 85 10.21 0.27 -5.32
C GLY A 85 10.45 1.79 -5.27
N ASN A 86 11.07 2.24 -4.18
CA ASN A 86 11.47 3.64 -3.94
C ASN A 86 12.95 3.90 -4.25
N PHE A 87 13.63 2.98 -4.94
CA PHE A 87 15.07 3.09 -5.16
C PHE A 87 15.38 4.23 -6.14
N VAL A 88 15.82 5.35 -5.59
CA VAL A 88 16.49 6.41 -6.34
C VAL A 88 17.95 5.98 -6.45
N GLY A 89 18.38 5.57 -7.65
CA GLY A 89 19.81 5.39 -7.89
C GLY A 89 20.58 6.70 -7.72
N ASN A 90 21.90 6.69 -7.88
CA ASN A 90 22.78 7.88 -7.76
C ASN A 90 22.52 8.99 -8.81
N TRP A 91 21.43 8.90 -9.57
CA TRP A 91 21.03 9.85 -10.59
C TRP A 91 19.91 10.74 -10.05
N ASP A 92 19.99 12.05 -10.30
CA ASP A 92 19.04 13.11 -9.88
C ASP A 92 17.60 12.98 -10.46
N THR A 93 17.17 11.78 -10.80
CA THR A 93 15.80 11.52 -11.21
C THR A 93 14.91 11.32 -9.99
N PRO A 94 13.69 11.90 -9.94
CA PRO A 94 12.76 11.64 -8.85
C PRO A 94 12.44 10.13 -8.77
N CYS A 95 12.27 9.60 -7.54
CA CYS A 95 11.81 8.23 -7.29
C CYS A 95 10.51 7.87 -8.04
N HIS A 96 9.73 8.90 -8.37
CA HIS A 96 8.48 8.79 -9.06
C HIS A 96 8.50 9.73 -10.27
N HIS A 97 8.51 9.16 -11.46
CA HIS A 97 8.10 9.90 -12.64
C HIS A 97 6.59 10.07 -12.51
N PRO A 98 6.04 11.30 -12.45
CA PRO A 98 4.60 11.47 -12.53
C PRO A 98 4.20 10.90 -13.90
N GLY A 99 3.58 9.72 -13.89
CA GLY A 99 3.11 9.06 -15.11
C GLY A 99 2.31 10.06 -15.93
N ASN A 100 2.43 10.00 -17.26
CA ASN A 100 1.95 10.97 -18.25
C ASN A 100 0.79 11.87 -17.76
N HIS A 101 1.15 12.90 -16.98
CA HIS A 101 0.17 13.76 -16.32
C HIS A 101 -0.54 14.55 -17.40
N VAL A 102 -1.82 14.84 -17.22
CA VAL A 102 -2.60 15.61 -18.22
C VAL A 102 -1.93 16.95 -18.53
N ASP A 103 -1.17 17.48 -17.57
CA ASP A 103 -0.46 18.76 -17.66
C ASP A 103 0.88 18.65 -18.43
N ASN A 104 1.33 17.45 -18.79
CA ASN A 104 2.55 17.24 -19.56
C ASN A 104 2.25 17.32 -21.07
N VAL A 105 2.42 18.53 -21.62
CA VAL A 105 1.99 18.93 -22.97
C VAL A 105 2.99 18.54 -24.06
N ILE A 106 4.19 18.10 -23.68
CA ILE A 106 5.40 18.16 -24.52
C ILE A 106 5.30 17.26 -25.77
N ASN A 107 4.48 16.21 -25.76
CA ASN A 107 4.35 15.23 -26.85
C ASN A 107 2.89 14.96 -27.30
N ARG A 108 1.95 15.90 -27.09
CA ARG A 108 0.53 15.67 -27.42
C ARG A 108 -0.02 16.70 -28.40
N SER A 109 -0.97 16.27 -29.25
CA SER A 109 -1.71 17.17 -30.14
C SER A 109 -2.70 18.02 -29.34
N LYS A 110 -3.02 19.23 -29.83
CA LYS A 110 -4.05 20.12 -29.25
C LYS A 110 -5.37 19.40 -28.91
N PRO A 111 -5.99 18.59 -29.81
CA PRO A 111 -7.21 17.87 -29.47
C PRO A 111 -6.99 16.77 -28.42
N GLY A 112 -5.83 16.13 -28.41
CA GLY A 112 -5.49 15.12 -27.40
C GLY A 112 -5.40 15.70 -25.99
N ILE A 113 -4.89 16.93 -25.85
CA ILE A 113 -4.82 17.64 -24.58
C ILE A 113 -6.22 17.99 -24.07
N GLN A 114 -7.08 18.53 -24.93
CA GLN A 114 -8.46 18.88 -24.59
C GLN A 114 -9.26 17.65 -24.13
N TYR A 115 -9.09 16.52 -24.82
CA TYR A 115 -9.72 15.26 -24.43
C TYR A 115 -9.34 14.85 -23.00
N LEU A 116 -8.06 14.92 -22.65
CA LEU A 116 -7.56 14.52 -21.34
C LEU A 116 -7.99 15.48 -20.23
N GLN A 117 -8.03 16.79 -20.51
CA GLN A 117 -8.54 17.80 -19.58
C GLN A 117 -10.01 17.51 -19.25
N LYS A 118 -10.83 17.23 -20.26
CA LYS A 118 -12.23 16.82 -20.07
C LYS A 118 -12.35 15.54 -19.23
N GLN A 119 -11.53 14.52 -19.52
CA GLN A 119 -11.53 13.27 -18.74
C GLN A 119 -11.15 13.51 -17.27
N ARG A 120 -10.17 14.39 -17.01
CA ARG A 120 -9.76 14.78 -15.65
C ARG A 120 -10.90 15.49 -14.91
N GLU A 121 -11.59 16.42 -15.54
CA GLU A 121 -12.72 17.15 -14.94
C GLU A 121 -13.83 16.18 -14.51
N LEU A 122 -14.19 15.24 -15.41
CA LEU A 122 -15.19 14.21 -15.12
C LEU A 122 -14.77 13.32 -13.95
N TYR A 123 -13.50 12.91 -13.92
CA TYR A 123 -12.96 12.08 -12.85
C TYR A 123 -12.97 12.83 -11.50
N ASN A 124 -12.53 14.08 -11.47
CA ASN A 124 -12.53 14.92 -10.27
C ASN A 124 -13.95 15.19 -9.75
N ALA A 125 -14.91 15.44 -10.65
CA ALA A 125 -16.32 15.60 -10.30
C ALA A 125 -16.91 14.31 -9.69
N ALA A 126 -16.49 13.13 -10.18
CA ALA A 126 -16.90 11.85 -9.63
C ALA A 126 -16.32 11.62 -8.22
N ILE A 127 -15.05 11.99 -7.99
CA ILE A 127 -14.43 11.93 -6.65
C ILE A 127 -15.19 12.83 -5.68
N SER A 128 -15.37 14.11 -6.01
CA SER A 128 -16.03 15.06 -5.10
C SER A 128 -17.48 14.68 -4.81
N ALA A 129 -18.20 14.11 -5.79
CA ALA A 129 -19.54 13.59 -5.57
C ALA A 129 -19.56 12.38 -4.61
N ASN A 130 -18.52 11.54 -4.63
CA ASN A 130 -18.41 10.41 -3.70
C ASN A 130 -18.02 10.87 -2.29
N GLU A 131 -17.08 11.82 -2.18
CA GLU A 131 -16.72 12.46 -0.90
C GLU A 131 -17.95 13.10 -0.25
N ALA A 132 -18.72 13.89 -1.00
CA ALA A 132 -19.96 14.49 -0.51
C ALA A 132 -21.02 13.46 -0.07
N LYS A 133 -21.08 12.29 -0.71
CA LYS A 133 -21.96 11.19 -0.28
C LYS A 133 -21.48 10.59 1.04
N ASN A 134 -20.18 10.38 1.17
CA ASN A 134 -19.57 9.86 2.40
C ASN A 134 -19.80 10.83 3.58
N ASP A 135 -19.61 12.14 3.36
CA ASP A 135 -19.87 13.18 4.37
C ASP A 135 -21.34 13.24 4.81
N ARG A 136 -22.27 12.99 3.89
CA ARG A 136 -23.70 12.89 4.23
C ARG A 136 -23.97 11.66 5.10
N LEU A 137 -23.41 10.51 4.74
CA LEU A 137 -23.58 9.26 5.49
C LEU A 137 -22.99 9.38 6.90
N THR A 138 -21.82 10.00 7.06
CA THR A 138 -21.22 10.25 8.38
C THR A 138 -22.07 11.21 9.21
N ALA A 139 -22.58 12.30 8.62
CA ALA A 139 -23.46 13.23 9.31
C ALA A 139 -24.80 12.58 9.76
N GLU A 140 -25.38 11.70 8.94
CA GLU A 140 -26.57 10.94 9.30
C GLU A 140 -26.31 9.92 10.41
N ALA A 141 -25.14 9.26 10.40
CA ALA A 141 -24.74 8.34 11.46
C ALA A 141 -24.61 9.07 12.82
N LEU A 142 -23.92 10.22 12.85
CA LEU A 142 -23.78 11.04 14.05
C LEU A 142 -25.12 11.53 14.59
N LYS A 143 -26.06 11.92 13.71
CA LYS A 143 -27.42 12.31 14.11
C LYS A 143 -28.21 11.16 14.74
N LYS A 144 -28.04 9.93 14.23
CA LYS A 144 -28.70 8.74 14.80
C LYS A 144 -28.14 8.40 16.18
N GLU A 145 -26.82 8.48 16.35
CA GLU A 145 -26.18 8.27 17.66
C GLU A 145 -26.64 9.32 18.69
N ALA A 146 -26.71 10.59 18.29
CA ALA A 146 -27.19 11.67 19.15
C ALA A 146 -28.69 11.56 19.51
N ALA A 147 -29.51 10.89 18.71
CA ALA A 147 -30.93 10.69 18.97
C ALA A 147 -31.24 9.50 19.90
N ILE A 148 -30.23 8.69 20.24
CA ILE A 148 -30.36 7.52 21.13
C ILE A 148 -30.08 7.89 22.60
N HIS A 149 -29.57 9.10 22.86
CA HIS A 149 -29.34 9.66 24.20
C HIS A 149 -30.39 10.71 24.55
#